data_AF-A0A382W8B6-F1
#
_entry.id   AF-A0A382W8B6-F1
#
_cell.length_a   1.000
_cell.length_b   1.000
_cell.length_c   1.000
_cell.angle_alpha   90.00
_cell.angle_beta   90.00
_cell.angle_gamma   90.00
#
_symmetry.space_group_name_H-M   'P 1'
#
loop_
_entity.id
_entity.type
_entity.pdbx_description
1 polymer ?
#
loop_
_entity_poly.entity_id
_entity_poly.type
_entity_poly.pdbx_seq_one_letter_code
_entity_poly.pdbx_strand_id
1 'polypeptide(L)'
;MRYPEFAMFPLLKFLSLRINFTLLGVAIFVLPHLCLASQAGSTPRLEEQLGKLFAAAEYVINQIDPAVYDLKALQQSIGTSAEELTQWVRSNTAWVPYQGALKGAQGTLLARQGNLVDRTLLLGSLLEAAGYDTQIGRAEASGALRNIMRQAVKAQGTRPGPEIPEEIPSDHVREIAQVTGLSEAEIWAGIEQQAKSAVRFEQEHIVTLEEHFNAIRHALETSLKPKSFEPWDDAL
;
A
#
# COMPACT_ATOMS: atom_id res chain seq x y z
N MET A 1 9.34 -30.16 -47.81
CA MET A 1 9.72 -29.58 -46.49
C MET A 1 8.45 -29.09 -45.81
N ARG A 2 7.87 -29.91 -44.93
CA ARG A 2 6.68 -29.56 -44.13
C ARG A 2 6.60 -30.46 -42.89
N TYR A 3 6.14 -29.82 -41.81
CA TYR A 3 5.73 -30.30 -40.46
C TYR A 3 6.81 -30.37 -39.37
N PRO A 4 6.47 -30.26 -38.05
CA PRO A 4 5.22 -29.77 -37.40
C PRO A 4 5.39 -28.95 -36.07
N GLU A 5 4.25 -28.52 -35.50
CA GLU A 5 3.87 -28.29 -34.07
C GLU A 5 4.77 -27.48 -33.10
N PHE A 6 4.21 -26.43 -32.48
CA PHE A 6 4.49 -26.09 -31.07
C PHE A 6 3.29 -25.43 -30.34
N ALA A 7 2.75 -26.21 -29.41
CA ALA A 7 2.11 -25.91 -28.12
C ALA A 7 1.41 -24.56 -27.85
N MET A 8 0.09 -24.70 -27.66
CA MET A 8 -0.79 -24.04 -26.69
C MET A 8 -0.16 -23.91 -25.27
N PHE A 9 -0.07 -22.68 -24.76
CA PHE A 9 -0.02 -22.37 -23.31
C PHE A 9 -0.88 -21.12 -23.02
N PRO A 10 -1.72 -21.11 -21.98
CA PRO A 10 -2.79 -20.13 -21.82
C PRO A 10 -2.28 -18.86 -21.13
N LEU A 11 -2.51 -17.72 -21.77
CA LEU A 11 -2.27 -16.37 -21.27
C LEU A 11 -3.50 -15.82 -20.52
N LEU A 12 -4.11 -16.65 -19.67
CA LEU A 12 -5.24 -16.28 -18.81
C LEU A 12 -4.85 -16.50 -17.35
N LYS A 13 -4.56 -15.41 -16.63
CA LYS A 13 -4.78 -15.21 -15.16
C LYS A 13 -4.06 -13.96 -14.58
N PHE A 14 -4.00 -12.84 -15.31
CA PHE A 14 -3.48 -11.57 -14.75
C PHE A 14 -4.44 -10.38 -14.91
N LEU A 15 -5.72 -10.62 -15.20
CA LEU A 15 -6.68 -9.55 -15.54
C LEU A 15 -7.62 -9.12 -14.38
N SER A 16 -7.56 -9.73 -13.19
CA SER A 16 -8.50 -9.40 -12.09
C SER A 16 -7.92 -8.52 -10.97
N LEU A 17 -6.64 -8.13 -11.03
CA LEU A 17 -5.98 -7.45 -9.91
C LEU A 17 -6.00 -5.90 -9.99
N ARG A 18 -6.49 -5.34 -11.09
CA ARG A 18 -6.43 -3.89 -11.39
C ARG A 18 -7.67 -3.09 -10.98
N ILE A 19 -8.75 -3.76 -10.57
CA ILE A 19 -10.10 -3.19 -10.48
C ILE A 19 -10.37 -2.53 -9.10
N ASN A 20 -9.63 -2.91 -8.06
CA ASN A 20 -10.13 -2.73 -6.69
C ASN A 20 -9.58 -1.51 -5.93
N PHE A 21 -8.43 -0.96 -6.33
CA PHE A 21 -7.83 0.20 -5.63
C PHE A 21 -8.48 1.55 -5.99
N THR A 22 -9.02 1.68 -7.21
CA THR A 22 -9.73 2.88 -7.67
C THR A 22 -11.03 3.12 -6.91
N LEU A 23 -11.74 2.04 -6.59
CA LEU A 23 -12.97 2.08 -5.80
C LEU A 23 -12.72 2.63 -4.38
N LEU A 24 -11.61 2.23 -3.74
CA LEU A 24 -11.21 2.70 -2.39
C LEU A 24 -10.88 4.18 -2.36
N GLY A 25 -10.21 4.68 -3.41
CA GLY A 25 -9.94 6.12 -3.57
C GLY A 25 -11.22 6.94 -3.66
N VAL A 26 -12.24 6.47 -4.38
CA VAL A 26 -13.53 7.15 -4.51
C VAL A 26 -14.27 7.19 -3.16
N ALA A 27 -14.45 6.06 -2.50
CA ALA A 27 -15.24 6.01 -1.26
C ALA A 27 -14.64 6.83 -0.11
N ILE A 28 -13.31 6.84 0.06
CA ILE A 28 -12.64 7.53 1.17
C ILE A 28 -12.55 9.04 0.96
N PHE A 29 -12.39 9.50 -0.28
CA PHE A 29 -12.02 10.89 -0.54
C PHE A 29 -13.04 11.70 -1.37
N VAL A 30 -13.93 11.10 -2.15
CA VAL A 30 -14.94 11.83 -2.97
C VAL A 30 -16.18 12.18 -2.15
N LEU A 31 -16.58 11.20 -1.38
CA LEU A 31 -17.87 11.06 -0.75
C LEU A 31 -18.02 11.95 0.52
N PRO A 32 -16.99 12.17 1.36
CA PRO A 32 -17.05 13.13 2.47
C PRO A 32 -17.25 14.58 2.01
N HIS A 33 -16.73 14.94 0.84
CA HIS A 33 -16.80 16.32 0.33
C HIS A 33 -18.12 16.64 -0.35
N LEU A 34 -18.75 15.66 -1.01
CA LEU A 34 -20.11 15.80 -1.55
C LEU A 34 -21.16 16.04 -0.45
N CYS A 35 -20.96 15.46 0.74
CA CYS A 35 -21.84 15.73 1.88
C CYS A 35 -21.68 17.15 2.45
N LEU A 36 -20.51 17.78 2.29
CA LEU A 36 -20.22 19.12 2.79
C LEU A 36 -20.50 20.25 1.78
N ALA A 37 -20.60 19.93 0.48
CA ALA A 37 -20.83 20.91 -0.59
C ALA A 37 -22.31 21.13 -0.96
N SER A 38 -23.24 20.39 -0.34
CA SER A 38 -24.68 20.60 -0.51
C SER A 38 -25.16 21.86 0.22
N GLN A 39 -25.06 23.01 -0.46
CA GLN A 39 -25.77 24.24 -0.11
C GLN A 39 -26.92 24.45 -1.11
N ALA A 40 -28.07 24.87 -0.56
CA ALA A 40 -29.36 25.18 -1.21
C ALA A 40 -30.31 23.98 -1.48
N GLY A 41 -31.04 23.57 -0.43
CA GLY A 41 -32.29 22.82 -0.53
C GLY A 41 -32.27 21.52 0.24
N SER A 42 -32.70 21.56 1.51
CA SER A 42 -32.83 20.41 2.42
C SER A 42 -31.51 19.66 2.68
N THR A 43 -30.77 20.06 3.71
CA THR A 43 -29.66 19.23 4.24
C THR A 43 -30.20 17.83 4.54
N PRO A 44 -29.79 16.77 3.82
CA PRO A 44 -30.08 15.42 4.27
C PRO A 44 -29.52 15.28 5.68
N ARG A 45 -30.29 14.65 6.57
CA ARG A 45 -29.89 14.49 7.97
C ARG A 45 -28.52 13.81 7.98
N LEU A 46 -27.58 14.26 8.83
CA LEU A 46 -26.21 13.72 8.90
C LEU A 46 -26.19 12.17 8.94
N GLU A 47 -27.18 11.56 9.59
CA GLU A 47 -27.41 10.11 9.62
C GLU A 47 -27.58 9.48 8.22
N GLU A 48 -28.35 10.12 7.33
CA GLU A 48 -28.56 9.66 5.95
C GLU A 48 -27.28 9.81 5.11
N GLN A 49 -26.54 10.90 5.31
CA GLN A 49 -25.25 11.14 4.66
C GLN A 49 -24.21 10.10 5.09
N LEU A 50 -24.10 9.84 6.40
CA LEU A 50 -23.22 8.79 6.93
C LEU A 50 -23.65 7.41 6.45
N GLY A 51 -24.95 7.12 6.37
CA GLY A 51 -25.46 5.86 5.84
C GLY A 51 -24.99 5.59 4.40
N LYS A 52 -25.08 6.60 3.53
CA LYS A 52 -24.60 6.50 2.14
C LYS A 52 -23.08 6.33 2.07
N LEU A 53 -22.33 7.01 2.95
CA LEU A 53 -20.88 6.88 3.06
C LEU A 53 -20.45 5.47 3.47
N PHE A 54 -21.07 4.91 4.51
CA PHE A 54 -20.78 3.55 4.96
C PHE A 54 -21.15 2.51 3.92
N ALA A 55 -22.32 2.63 3.27
CA ALA A 55 -22.73 1.71 2.21
C ALA A 55 -21.75 1.73 1.02
N ALA A 56 -21.28 2.92 0.62
CA ALA A 56 -20.26 3.04 -0.41
C ALA A 56 -18.93 2.40 0.04
N ALA A 57 -18.47 2.68 1.25
CA ALA A 57 -17.23 2.12 1.79
C ALA A 57 -17.29 0.59 1.89
N GLU A 58 -18.39 0.03 2.39
CA GLU A 58 -18.60 -1.42 2.47
C GLU A 58 -18.62 -2.07 1.09
N TYR A 59 -19.36 -1.50 0.14
CA TYR A 59 -19.40 -1.99 -1.24
C TYR A 59 -17.99 -2.06 -1.83
N VAL A 60 -17.22 -0.99 -1.66
CA VAL A 60 -15.85 -0.90 -2.15
C VAL A 60 -14.90 -1.89 -1.46
N ILE A 61 -14.98 -2.00 -0.13
CA ILE A 61 -14.15 -2.94 0.64
C ILE A 61 -14.44 -4.38 0.20
N ASN A 62 -15.70 -4.72 -0.07
CA ASN A 62 -16.10 -6.05 -0.54
C ASN A 62 -15.56 -6.39 -1.94
N GLN A 63 -15.16 -5.40 -2.73
CA GLN A 63 -14.53 -5.64 -4.03
C GLN A 63 -13.04 -5.91 -3.89
N ILE A 64 -12.38 -5.47 -2.81
CA ILE A 64 -10.94 -5.67 -2.61
C ILE A 64 -10.67 -7.13 -2.24
N ASP A 65 -9.75 -7.77 -2.99
CA ASP A 65 -9.24 -9.10 -2.66
C ASP A 65 -8.71 -9.09 -1.21
N PRO A 66 -9.32 -9.88 -0.30
CA PRO A 66 -8.90 -9.94 1.08
C PRO A 66 -7.42 -10.33 1.24
N ALA A 67 -6.82 -11.07 0.29
CA ALA A 67 -5.40 -11.40 0.32
C ALA A 67 -4.44 -10.18 0.25
N VAL A 68 -4.96 -9.00 -0.08
CA VAL A 68 -4.18 -7.75 -0.07
C VAL A 68 -3.94 -7.25 1.35
N TYR A 69 -4.88 -7.45 2.27
CA TYR A 69 -4.86 -6.86 3.61
C TYR A 69 -5.09 -7.85 4.76
N ASP A 70 -5.60 -9.05 4.51
CA ASP A 70 -5.84 -10.06 5.53
C ASP A 70 -4.81 -11.19 5.39
N LEU A 71 -4.07 -11.43 6.48
CA LEU A 71 -3.01 -12.44 6.53
C LEU A 71 -3.52 -13.87 6.31
N LYS A 72 -4.72 -14.19 6.81
CA LYS A 72 -5.31 -15.52 6.68
C LYS A 72 -5.80 -15.74 5.26
N ALA A 73 -6.47 -14.76 4.67
CA ALA A 73 -6.88 -14.82 3.27
C ALA A 73 -5.66 -14.92 2.34
N LEU A 74 -4.60 -14.17 2.63
CA LEU A 74 -3.35 -14.28 1.90
C LEU A 74 -2.75 -15.69 2.02
N GLN A 75 -2.62 -16.21 3.24
CA GLN A 75 -2.13 -17.56 3.48
C GLN A 75 -2.95 -18.58 2.69
N GLN A 76 -4.28 -18.51 2.74
CA GLN A 76 -5.17 -19.40 2.00
C GLN A 76 -5.00 -19.29 0.49
N SER A 77 -4.74 -18.09 -0.04
CA SER A 77 -4.50 -17.87 -1.47
C SER A 77 -3.17 -18.46 -1.97
N ILE A 78 -2.17 -18.55 -1.09
CA ILE A 78 -0.86 -19.13 -1.41
C ILE A 78 -0.90 -20.65 -1.22
N GLY A 79 -1.44 -21.12 -0.09
CA GLY A 79 -1.40 -22.51 0.34
C GLY A 79 -0.74 -22.67 1.71
N THR A 80 -0.44 -23.91 2.08
CA THR A 80 0.14 -24.26 3.39
C THR A 80 1.61 -24.68 3.30
N SER A 81 2.27 -24.64 2.14
CA SER A 81 3.69 -24.97 2.05
C SER A 81 4.56 -23.86 2.65
N ALA A 82 5.46 -24.23 3.56
CA ALA A 82 6.42 -23.30 4.13
C ALA A 82 7.34 -22.67 3.07
N GLU A 83 7.69 -23.43 2.04
CA GLU A 83 8.50 -22.98 0.91
C GLU A 83 7.76 -21.93 0.09
N GLU A 84 6.48 -22.15 -0.23
CA GLU A 84 5.65 -21.21 -1.00
C GLU A 84 5.43 -19.90 -0.23
N LEU A 85 5.14 -19.98 1.07
CA LEU A 85 4.97 -18.80 1.93
C LEU A 85 6.28 -18.01 2.04
N THR A 86 7.41 -18.70 2.22
CA THR A 86 8.73 -18.07 2.25
C THR A 86 9.05 -17.38 0.92
N GLN A 87 8.80 -18.08 -0.19
CA GLN A 87 9.05 -17.55 -1.53
C GLN A 87 8.17 -16.34 -1.83
N TRP A 88 6.93 -16.35 -1.36
CA TRP A 88 6.02 -15.24 -1.49
C TRP A 88 6.54 -14.01 -0.74
N VAL A 89 6.93 -14.13 0.53
CA VAL A 89 7.46 -13.00 1.31
C VAL A 89 8.72 -12.44 0.66
N ARG A 90 9.62 -13.30 0.18
CA ARG A 90 10.84 -12.88 -0.53
C ARG A 90 10.53 -12.10 -1.81
N SER A 91 9.59 -12.59 -2.60
CA SER A 91 9.26 -12.03 -3.93
C SER A 91 8.37 -10.79 -3.85
N ASN A 92 7.49 -10.70 -2.85
CA ASN A 92 6.44 -9.68 -2.77
C ASN A 92 6.72 -8.58 -1.74
N THR A 93 7.85 -8.61 -1.03
CA THR A 93 8.25 -7.54 -0.10
C THR A 93 9.64 -6.98 -0.41
N ALA A 94 9.76 -5.66 -0.48
CA ALA A 94 11.05 -4.97 -0.56
C ALA A 94 11.74 -4.92 0.82
N TRP A 95 13.06 -4.78 0.82
CA TRP A 95 13.82 -4.69 2.07
C TRP A 95 14.20 -3.24 2.31
N VAL A 96 13.80 -2.70 3.47
CA VAL A 96 14.10 -1.32 3.86
C VAL A 96 14.87 -1.36 5.18
N PRO A 97 16.13 -0.91 5.24
CA PRO A 97 16.92 -0.99 6.47
C PRO A 97 16.46 0.05 7.49
N TYR A 98 16.01 -0.43 8.65
CA TYR A 98 15.81 0.35 9.89
C TYR A 98 15.89 -0.60 11.10
N GLN A 99 16.08 -0.04 12.28
CA GLN A 99 16.20 -0.79 13.53
C GLN A 99 14.82 -1.07 14.16
N GLY A 100 14.66 -2.25 14.78
CA GLY A 100 13.45 -2.64 15.51
C GLY A 100 12.32 -3.21 14.65
N ALA A 101 11.14 -3.43 15.25
CA ALA A 101 9.92 -3.86 14.56
C ALA A 101 8.97 -2.66 14.49
N LEU A 102 8.94 -1.96 13.35
CA LEU A 102 8.14 -0.74 13.21
C LEU A 102 6.78 -1.05 12.61
N LYS A 103 6.74 -1.94 11.61
CA LYS A 103 5.52 -2.25 10.85
C LYS A 103 4.84 -3.52 11.32
N GLY A 104 5.59 -4.45 11.88
CA GLY A 104 5.11 -5.81 12.15
C GLY A 104 4.66 -6.55 10.89
N ALA A 105 4.00 -7.68 11.08
CA ALA A 105 3.48 -8.52 9.99
C ALA A 105 2.46 -7.74 9.12
N GLN A 106 1.44 -7.18 9.75
CA GLN A 106 0.33 -6.49 9.08
C GLN A 106 0.81 -5.27 8.28
N GLY A 107 1.62 -4.40 8.88
CA GLY A 107 2.14 -3.22 8.19
C GLY A 107 3.07 -3.58 7.03
N THR A 108 3.79 -4.71 7.13
CA THR A 108 4.65 -5.20 6.04
C THR A 108 3.84 -5.76 4.87
N LEU A 109 2.74 -6.45 5.16
CA LEU A 109 1.78 -6.89 4.14
C LEU A 109 1.21 -5.69 3.37
N LEU A 110 0.69 -4.70 4.09
CA LEU A 110 0.06 -3.52 3.49
C LEU A 110 1.08 -2.66 2.71
N ALA A 111 2.25 -2.41 3.29
CA ALA A 111 3.26 -1.55 2.67
C ALA A 111 4.11 -2.27 1.61
N ARG A 112 4.03 -3.60 1.51
CA ARG A 112 4.88 -4.45 0.65
C ARG A 112 6.37 -4.19 0.80
N GLN A 113 6.79 -3.72 1.97
CA GLN A 113 8.18 -3.42 2.30
C GLN A 113 8.39 -3.37 3.81
N GLY A 114 9.53 -3.88 4.26
CA GLY A 114 9.91 -3.89 5.67
C GLY A 114 11.38 -4.27 5.88
N ASN A 115 11.88 -4.10 7.11
CA ASN A 115 13.20 -4.59 7.46
C ASN A 115 13.18 -6.13 7.63
N LEU A 116 14.30 -6.74 8.03
CA LEU A 116 14.38 -8.19 8.20
C LEU A 116 13.45 -8.70 9.32
N VAL A 117 13.33 -7.96 10.42
CA VAL A 117 12.48 -8.34 11.55
C VAL A 117 11.01 -8.33 11.12
N ASP A 118 10.56 -7.25 10.51
CA ASP A 118 9.18 -7.08 10.05
C ASP A 118 8.80 -8.09 8.96
N ARG A 119 9.73 -8.42 8.06
CA ARG A 119 9.53 -9.49 7.06
C ARG A 119 9.50 -10.89 7.70
N THR A 120 10.30 -11.11 8.74
CA THR A 120 10.29 -12.38 9.49
C THR A 120 8.99 -12.53 10.28
N LEU A 121 8.48 -11.44 10.87
CA LEU A 121 7.19 -11.43 11.54
C LEU A 121 6.05 -11.74 10.56
N LEU A 122 6.07 -11.15 9.35
CA LEU A 122 5.12 -11.50 8.30
C LEU A 122 5.17 -12.99 7.93
N LEU A 123 6.38 -13.54 7.73
CA LEU A 123 6.54 -14.95 7.43
C LEU A 123 6.04 -15.84 8.59
N GLY A 124 6.38 -15.49 9.82
CA GLY A 124 5.91 -16.17 11.03
C GLY A 124 4.38 -16.23 11.09
N SER A 125 3.71 -15.09 10.95
CA SER A 125 2.24 -15.05 10.97
C SER A 125 1.59 -15.85 9.84
N LEU A 126 2.20 -15.90 8.66
CA LEU A 126 1.71 -16.73 7.55
C LEU A 126 1.89 -18.23 7.84
N LEU A 127 3.02 -18.63 8.42
CA LEU A 127 3.29 -20.00 8.82
C LEU A 127 2.37 -20.44 9.97
N GLU A 128 2.15 -19.59 10.98
CA GLU A 128 1.20 -19.84 12.06
C GLU A 128 -0.22 -20.02 11.53
N ALA A 129 -0.66 -19.17 10.59
CA ALA A 129 -1.96 -19.30 9.93
C ALA A 129 -2.08 -20.61 9.13
N ALA A 130 -0.97 -21.14 8.62
CA ALA A 130 -0.91 -22.45 7.97
C ALA A 130 -0.80 -23.64 8.98
N GLY A 131 -0.77 -23.37 10.28
CA GLY A 131 -0.75 -24.38 11.34
C GLY A 131 0.64 -24.81 11.81
N TYR A 132 1.71 -24.09 11.42
CA TYR A 132 3.05 -24.34 11.93
C TYR A 132 3.27 -23.67 13.28
N ASP A 133 4.09 -24.30 14.13
CA ASP A 133 4.67 -23.64 15.30
C ASP A 133 5.91 -22.84 14.84
N THR A 134 6.00 -21.57 15.22
CA THR A 134 7.04 -20.67 14.71
C THR A 134 7.85 -20.05 15.83
N GLN A 135 9.16 -19.89 15.58
CA GLN A 135 10.08 -19.22 16.49
C GLN A 135 10.98 -18.29 15.70
N ILE A 136 11.26 -17.12 16.27
CA ILE A 136 12.15 -16.14 15.65
C ILE A 136 13.57 -16.39 16.13
N GLY A 137 14.42 -16.87 15.22
CA GLY A 137 15.85 -16.99 15.47
C GLY A 137 16.57 -15.65 15.26
N ARG A 138 17.46 -15.30 16.19
CA ARG A 138 18.42 -14.19 16.01
C ARG A 138 19.77 -14.75 15.61
N ALA A 139 20.39 -14.14 14.60
CA ALA A 139 21.77 -14.39 14.23
C ALA A 139 22.50 -13.07 13.96
N GLU A 140 23.78 -13.04 14.32
CA GLU A 140 24.65 -11.90 13.97
C GLU A 140 25.08 -12.03 12.51
N ALA A 141 24.95 -10.94 11.75
CA ALA A 141 25.36 -10.93 10.36
C ALA A 141 26.90 -10.96 10.27
N SER A 142 27.44 -11.82 9.40
CA SER A 142 28.87 -11.75 9.05
C SER A 142 29.16 -10.49 8.23
N GLY A 143 30.42 -10.03 8.23
CA GLY A 143 30.82 -8.89 7.38
C GLY A 143 30.53 -9.11 5.90
N ALA A 144 30.66 -10.35 5.42
CA ALA A 144 30.31 -10.72 4.05
C ALA A 144 28.79 -10.58 3.79
N LEU A 145 27.95 -11.02 4.73
CA LEU A 145 26.50 -10.91 4.61
C LEU A 145 26.05 -9.44 4.61
N ARG A 146 26.63 -8.60 5.48
CA ARG A 146 26.38 -7.14 5.48
C ARG A 146 26.66 -6.50 4.12
N ASN A 147 27.76 -6.91 3.47
CA ASN A 147 28.12 -6.37 2.16
C ASN A 147 27.15 -6.83 1.06
N ILE A 148 26.72 -8.09 1.07
CA ILE A 148 25.69 -8.60 0.17
C ILE A 148 24.38 -7.84 0.36
N MET A 149 23.98 -7.63 1.61
CA MET A 149 22.79 -6.84 1.94
C MET A 149 22.92 -5.42 1.39
N ARG A 150 24.02 -4.71 1.65
CA ARG A 150 24.24 -3.35 1.09
C ARG A 150 24.11 -3.30 -0.44
N GLN A 151 24.64 -4.29 -1.15
CA GLN A 151 24.50 -4.38 -2.60
C GLN A 151 23.05 -4.64 -3.01
N ALA A 152 22.34 -5.49 -2.27
CA ALA A 152 20.92 -5.78 -2.51
C ALA A 152 20.01 -4.56 -2.30
N VAL A 153 20.30 -3.66 -1.34
CA VAL A 153 19.55 -2.38 -1.23
C VAL A 153 19.76 -1.54 -2.47
N LYS A 154 21.01 -1.38 -2.91
CA LYS A 154 21.35 -0.55 -4.07
C LYS A 154 20.77 -1.11 -5.37
N ALA A 155 20.71 -2.43 -5.48
CA ALA A 155 20.14 -3.14 -6.62
C ALA A 155 18.61 -3.27 -6.54
N GLN A 156 17.99 -3.05 -5.38
CA GLN A 156 16.54 -2.92 -5.29
C GLN A 156 16.15 -1.63 -5.99
N GLY A 157 15.64 -1.77 -7.22
CA GLY A 157 14.83 -0.71 -7.81
C GLY A 157 13.63 -0.41 -6.91
N THR A 158 13.06 0.79 -7.04
CA THR A 158 11.74 1.12 -6.49
C THR A 158 10.77 0.05 -6.99
N ARG A 159 10.37 -0.88 -6.11
CA ARG A 159 9.25 -1.75 -6.44
C ARG A 159 8.02 -0.84 -6.51
N PRO A 160 7.33 -0.77 -7.66
CA PRO A 160 6.11 0.01 -7.71
C PRO A 160 5.18 -0.50 -6.62
N GLY A 161 4.60 0.42 -5.86
CA GLY A 161 3.43 0.10 -5.05
C GLY A 161 2.32 -0.43 -5.95
N PRO A 162 1.17 -0.85 -5.37
CA PRO A 162 -0.01 -1.15 -6.20
C PRO A 162 -0.22 0.00 -7.20
N GLU A 163 -0.24 -0.32 -8.51
CA GLU A 163 -0.50 0.65 -9.57
C GLU A 163 -1.90 1.24 -9.31
N ILE A 164 -1.96 2.54 -9.03
CA ILE A 164 -3.23 3.27 -9.00
C ILE A 164 -3.61 3.50 -10.47
N PRO A 165 -4.78 3.02 -10.93
CA PRO A 165 -5.22 3.30 -12.30
C PRO A 165 -5.28 4.81 -12.55
N GLU A 166 -4.70 5.28 -13.66
CA GLU A 166 -4.75 6.69 -14.07
C GLU A 166 -6.19 7.16 -14.35
N GLU A 167 -7.09 6.24 -14.72
CA GLU A 167 -8.49 6.52 -14.99
C GLU A 167 -9.40 5.61 -14.15
N ILE A 168 -10.46 6.20 -13.61
CA ILE A 168 -11.54 5.48 -12.93
C ILE A 168 -12.50 4.97 -14.02
N PRO A 169 -12.68 3.65 -14.21
CA PRO A 169 -13.58 3.14 -15.23
C PRO A 169 -15.00 3.67 -15.03
N SER A 170 -15.65 4.12 -16.10
CA SER A 170 -17.00 4.70 -16.06
C SER A 170 -18.06 3.73 -15.52
N ASP A 171 -17.86 2.43 -15.72
CA ASP A 171 -18.75 1.40 -15.19
C ASP A 171 -18.75 1.38 -13.65
N HIS A 172 -17.65 1.72 -12.99
CA HIS A 172 -17.58 1.79 -11.53
C HIS A 172 -18.39 2.97 -10.98
N VAL A 173 -18.37 4.11 -11.66
CA VAL A 173 -19.16 5.28 -11.28
C VAL A 173 -20.66 4.97 -11.38
N ARG A 174 -21.06 4.24 -12.43
CA ARG A 174 -22.44 3.78 -12.59
C ARG A 174 -22.85 2.81 -11.48
N GLU A 175 -21.98 1.90 -11.08
CA GLU A 175 -22.26 0.92 -10.02
C GLU A 175 -22.35 1.59 -8.64
N ILE A 176 -21.45 2.52 -8.33
CA ILE A 176 -21.53 3.34 -7.10
C ILE A 176 -22.81 4.17 -7.09
N ALA A 177 -23.23 4.75 -8.22
CA ALA A 177 -24.49 5.49 -8.33
C ALA A 177 -25.70 4.61 -7.96
N GLN A 178 -25.71 3.36 -8.44
CA GLN A 178 -26.78 2.40 -8.14
C GLN A 178 -26.82 2.01 -6.66
N VAL A 179 -25.67 1.81 -6.02
CA VAL A 179 -25.58 1.37 -4.61
C VAL A 179 -25.88 2.52 -3.65
N THR A 180 -25.40 3.73 -3.96
CA THR A 180 -25.48 4.90 -3.06
C THR A 180 -26.73 5.76 -3.28
N GLY A 181 -27.39 5.59 -4.44
CA GLY A 181 -28.48 6.45 -4.88
C GLY A 181 -28.04 7.87 -5.29
N LEU A 182 -26.73 8.12 -5.41
CA LEU A 182 -26.18 9.36 -5.94
C LEU A 182 -26.24 9.36 -7.47
N SER A 183 -26.38 10.52 -8.08
CA SER A 183 -26.25 10.65 -9.54
C SER A 183 -24.77 10.53 -9.96
N GLU A 184 -24.54 10.03 -11.19
CA GLU A 184 -23.17 9.97 -11.75
C GLU A 184 -22.50 11.36 -11.79
N ALA A 185 -23.29 12.43 -11.99
CA ALA A 185 -22.79 13.81 -11.99
C ALA A 185 -22.29 14.25 -10.60
N GLU A 186 -22.99 13.88 -9.52
CA GLU A 186 -22.53 14.14 -8.16
C GLU A 186 -21.24 13.40 -7.86
N ILE A 187 -21.12 12.13 -8.26
CA ILE A 187 -19.90 11.33 -8.06
C ILE A 187 -18.72 11.95 -8.80
N TRP A 188 -18.88 12.34 -10.07
CA TRP A 188 -17.82 12.99 -10.84
C TRP A 188 -17.40 14.35 -10.27
N ALA A 189 -18.36 15.16 -9.81
CA ALA A 189 -18.07 16.44 -9.17
C ALA A 189 -17.20 16.26 -7.91
N GLY A 190 -17.47 15.22 -7.10
CA GLY A 190 -16.65 14.92 -5.94
C GLY A 190 -15.25 14.41 -6.29
N ILE A 191 -15.10 13.61 -7.36
CA ILE A 191 -13.80 13.14 -7.87
C ILE A 191 -12.96 14.33 -8.31
N GLU A 192 -13.54 15.25 -9.06
CA GLU A 192 -12.87 16.46 -9.52
C GLU A 192 -12.45 17.37 -8.35
N GLN A 193 -13.34 17.54 -7.36
CA GLN A 193 -13.05 18.32 -6.16
C GLN A 193 -11.93 17.70 -5.33
N GLN A 194 -11.91 16.37 -5.19
CA GLN A 194 -10.83 15.65 -4.53
C GLN A 194 -9.50 15.85 -5.27
N ALA A 195 -9.47 15.65 -6.59
CA ALA A 195 -8.26 15.81 -7.38
C ALA A 195 -7.64 17.21 -7.21
N LYS A 196 -8.49 18.26 -7.22
CA LYS A 196 -8.08 19.64 -6.93
C LYS A 196 -7.54 19.79 -5.50
N SER A 197 -8.18 19.17 -4.52
CA SER A 197 -7.74 19.23 -3.11
C SER A 197 -6.41 18.50 -2.87
N ALA A 198 -6.18 17.37 -3.55
CA ALA A 198 -4.95 16.59 -3.43
C ALA A 198 -3.76 17.36 -4.02
N VAL A 199 -3.92 17.96 -5.20
CA VAL A 199 -2.89 18.83 -5.81
C VAL A 199 -2.54 20.00 -4.90
N ARG A 200 -3.56 20.64 -4.31
CA ARG A 200 -3.35 21.75 -3.36
C ARG A 200 -2.60 21.29 -2.11
N PHE A 201 -3.02 20.17 -1.52
CA PHE A 201 -2.39 19.60 -0.33
C PHE A 201 -0.92 19.24 -0.57
N GLU A 202 -0.62 18.63 -1.73
CA GLU A 202 0.75 18.29 -2.12
C GLU A 202 1.63 19.56 -2.24
N GLN A 203 1.12 20.61 -2.88
CA GLN A 203 1.82 21.89 -2.98
C GLN A 203 2.10 22.52 -1.61
N GLU A 204 1.10 22.53 -0.72
CA GLU A 204 1.25 23.05 0.65
C GLU A 204 2.27 22.22 1.47
N HIS A 205 2.26 20.89 1.31
CA HIS A 205 3.18 19.98 2.00
C HIS A 205 4.63 20.10 1.52
N ILE A 206 4.86 20.24 0.22
CA ILE A 206 6.21 20.40 -0.33
C ILE A 206 6.86 21.67 0.25
N VAL A 207 6.12 22.79 0.22
CA VAL A 207 6.59 24.06 0.79
C VAL A 207 6.92 23.92 2.27
N THR A 208 6.02 23.30 3.04
CA THR A 208 6.21 23.09 4.48
C THR A 208 7.41 22.17 4.77
N LEU A 209 7.61 21.11 3.99
CA LEU A 209 8.75 20.20 4.15
C LEU A 209 10.08 20.87 3.83
N GLU A 210 10.14 21.70 2.78
CA GLU A 210 11.33 22.47 2.46
C GLU A 210 11.67 23.47 3.58
N GLU A 211 10.67 24.17 4.10
CA GLU A 211 10.83 25.09 5.23
C GLU A 211 11.33 24.37 6.49
N HIS A 212 10.71 23.24 6.86
CA HIS A 212 11.15 22.43 7.99
C HIS A 212 12.55 21.86 7.79
N PHE A 213 12.86 21.35 6.60
CA PHE A 213 14.20 20.83 6.29
C PHE A 213 15.26 21.92 6.39
N ASN A 214 14.97 23.11 5.88
CA ASN A 214 15.86 24.27 5.96
C ASN A 214 16.06 24.73 7.41
N ALA A 215 14.98 24.77 8.21
CA ALA A 215 15.03 25.14 9.62
C ALA A 215 15.83 24.11 10.45
N ILE A 216 15.63 22.81 10.22
CA ILE A 216 16.38 21.74 10.87
C ILE A 216 17.86 21.81 10.47
N ARG A 217 18.17 21.98 9.18
CA ARG A 217 19.56 22.12 8.71
C ARG A 217 20.25 23.29 9.40
N HIS A 218 19.59 24.45 9.45
CA HIS A 218 20.12 25.65 10.11
C HIS A 218 20.33 25.43 11.62
N ALA A 219 19.39 24.77 12.30
CA ALA A 219 19.51 24.44 13.72
C ALA A 219 20.67 23.46 13.98
N LEU A 220 20.87 22.46 13.12
CA LEU A 220 21.98 21.51 13.21
C LEU A 220 23.33 22.22 13.00
N GLU A 221 23.45 23.08 12.00
CA GLU A 221 24.67 23.84 11.71
C GLU A 221 25.07 24.83 12.83
N THR A 222 24.06 25.40 13.51
CA THR A 222 24.28 26.39 14.58
C THR A 222 24.46 25.76 15.97
N SER A 223 23.83 24.61 16.22
CA SER A 223 23.76 24.00 17.56
C SER A 223 24.69 22.80 17.74
N LEU A 224 25.09 22.12 16.66
CA LEU A 224 26.01 20.99 16.73
C LEU A 224 27.37 21.39 16.13
N LYS A 225 28.38 21.60 16.97
CA LYS A 225 29.76 21.31 16.52
C LYS A 225 29.82 19.79 16.37
N PRO A 226 30.03 19.23 15.17
CA PRO A 226 30.06 17.78 15.02
C PRO A 226 31.21 17.24 15.85
N LYS A 227 30.89 16.62 17.00
CA LYS A 227 31.78 15.61 17.58
C LYS A 227 31.79 14.51 16.54
N SER A 228 32.86 14.49 15.74
CA SER A 228 33.21 13.45 14.76
C SER A 228 31.99 12.73 14.17
N PHE A 229 31.59 13.12 12.96
CA PHE A 229 30.78 12.29 12.09
C PHE A 229 31.33 10.84 12.15
N GLU A 230 30.70 9.98 12.95
CA GLU A 230 30.91 8.54 12.83
C GLU A 230 30.29 8.18 11.48
N PRO A 231 31.08 7.67 10.52
CA PRO A 231 30.56 7.32 9.22
C PRO A 231 29.40 6.33 9.39
N TRP A 232 28.35 6.50 8.59
CA TRP A 232 27.21 5.57 8.47
C TRP A 232 27.60 4.12 8.11
N ASP A 233 28.89 3.84 7.96
CA ASP A 233 29.46 2.51 7.72
C ASP A 233 29.28 1.55 8.90
N ASP A 234 29.16 2.07 10.12
CA ASP A 234 29.08 1.30 11.38
C ASP A 234 27.63 0.99 11.83
N ALA A 235 26.62 1.62 11.22
CA ALA A 235 25.20 1.43 11.56
C ALA A 235 24.53 0.23 10.87
N LEU A 236 25.32 -0.61 10.19
CA LEU A 236 24.88 -1.75 9.36
C LEU A 236 25.70 -3.01 9.64
#